data_AF-A0A965ZKS9-F1
#
_entry.id   AF-A0A965ZKS9-F1
#
_cell.length_a   1.000
_cell.length_b   1.000
_cell.length_c   1.000
_cell.angle_alpha   90.00
_cell.angle_beta   90.00
_cell.angle_gamma   90.00
#
_symmetry.space_group_name_H-M   'P 1'
#
loop_
_entity.id
_entity.type
_entity.pdbx_description
1 polymer ?
#
loop_
_entity_poly.entity_id
_entity_poly.type
_entity_poly.pdbx_seq_one_letter_code
_entity_poly.pdbx_strand_id
1 'polypeptide(L)'
;MEIPQFNAAIHAKCPKCRVGNMFSTPMYTISGQKMNETCPHCGFHFEIEPGYFYVAMFVSYALNVAQMVTLAVGTYILTGSENPWIYAAILLGVALILSPFNFRYSRVVLLYWLTPGLHYDPKRSAPDYDPTHPGV
;
A
#
# COMPACT_ATOMS: atom_id res chain seq x y z
N MET A 1 -5.84 16.90 15.23
CA MET A 1 -4.58 17.08 14.49
C MET A 1 -4.79 16.45 13.13
N GLU A 2 -4.93 17.24 12.07
CA GLU A 2 -5.22 16.69 10.74
C GLU A 2 -3.95 16.05 10.17
N ILE A 3 -3.95 14.72 10.06
CA ILE A 3 -2.82 14.00 9.46
C ILE A 3 -2.90 14.21 7.95
N PRO A 4 -1.84 14.70 7.27
CA PRO A 4 -1.89 14.89 5.83
C PRO A 4 -2.04 13.55 5.11
N GLN A 5 -2.81 13.54 4.00
CA GLN A 5 -3.14 12.33 3.25
C GLN A 5 -1.91 11.52 2.86
N PHE A 6 -0.87 12.20 2.39
CA PHE A 6 0.36 11.56 1.93
C PHE A 6 1.12 10.85 3.07
N ASN A 7 1.19 11.48 4.24
CA ASN A 7 1.80 10.88 5.42
C ASN A 7 1.01 9.65 5.89
N ALA A 8 -0.32 9.75 5.87
CA ALA A 8 -1.21 8.64 6.19
C ALA A 8 -1.03 7.47 5.20
N ALA A 9 -0.88 7.75 3.90
CA ALA A 9 -0.63 6.74 2.88
C ALA A 9 0.73 6.04 3.07
N ILE A 10 1.81 6.79 3.31
CA ILE A 10 3.16 6.22 3.56
C ILE A 10 3.13 5.27 4.76
N HIS A 11 2.46 5.66 5.85
CA HIS A 11 2.37 4.83 7.03
C HIS A 11 1.31 3.72 6.94
N ALA A 12 0.68 3.53 5.77
CA ALA A 12 -0.42 2.58 5.54
C ALA A 12 -1.53 2.71 6.61
N LYS A 13 -1.92 3.95 6.90
CA LYS A 13 -3.04 4.30 7.76
C LYS A 13 -4.35 4.23 6.98
N CYS A 14 -5.45 4.04 7.70
CA CYS A 14 -6.78 4.01 7.10
C CYS A 14 -7.07 5.30 6.32
N PRO A 15 -7.52 5.24 5.06
CA PRO A 15 -7.81 6.44 4.26
C PRO A 15 -8.98 7.27 4.85
N LYS A 16 -9.89 6.62 5.58
CA LYS A 16 -11.10 7.25 6.13
C LYS A 16 -10.86 8.03 7.41
N CYS A 17 -10.09 7.47 8.36
CA CYS A 17 -9.77 8.15 9.63
C CYS A 17 -8.32 8.63 9.77
N ARG A 18 -7.40 8.18 8.91
CA ARG A 18 -5.94 8.45 8.93
C ARG A 18 -5.17 8.04 10.20
N VAL A 19 -5.84 7.43 11.19
CA VAL A 19 -5.24 7.03 12.47
C VAL A 19 -4.98 5.52 12.55
N GLY A 20 -5.99 4.70 12.24
CA GLY A 20 -5.92 3.24 12.37
C GLY A 20 -5.00 2.58 11.34
N ASN A 21 -4.35 1.48 11.72
CA ASN A 21 -3.44 0.74 10.83
C ASN A 21 -4.20 -0.18 9.87
N MET A 22 -3.84 -0.15 8.58
CA MET A 22 -4.40 -1.06 7.58
C MET A 22 -3.85 -2.49 7.72
N PHE A 23 -2.60 -2.62 8.14
CA PHE A 23 -1.90 -3.91 8.28
C PHE A 23 -1.63 -4.19 9.75
N SER A 24 -1.85 -5.44 10.19
CA SER A 24 -1.51 -5.90 11.54
C SER A 24 -0.05 -6.33 11.66
N THR A 25 0.60 -6.69 10.55
CA THR A 25 1.99 -7.14 10.55
C THR A 25 2.96 -6.09 9.96
N PRO A 26 4.25 -6.13 10.38
CA PRO A 26 5.32 -5.36 9.75
C PRO A 26 5.47 -5.63 8.25
N MET A 27 6.26 -4.78 7.57
CA MET A 27 6.44 -4.92 6.13
C MET A 27 7.18 -6.21 5.73
N TYR A 28 8.25 -6.52 6.44
CA TYR A 28 9.15 -7.65 6.15
C TYR A 28 8.99 -8.76 7.19
N THR A 29 7.82 -9.39 7.23
CA THR A 29 7.55 -10.53 8.12
C THR A 29 7.57 -11.84 7.34
N ILE A 30 8.23 -12.86 7.91
CA ILE A 30 8.43 -14.19 7.29
C ILE A 30 7.08 -14.89 7.05
N SER A 31 6.10 -14.69 7.93
CA SER A 31 4.74 -15.24 7.83
C SER A 31 3.85 -14.53 6.80
N GLY A 32 4.38 -13.53 6.08
CA GLY A 32 3.63 -12.72 5.12
C GLY A 32 2.93 -11.51 5.76
N GLN A 33 2.43 -10.64 4.88
CA GLN A 33 1.74 -9.43 5.30
C GLN A 33 0.24 -9.69 5.49
N LYS A 34 -0.26 -9.41 6.70
CA LYS A 34 -1.68 -9.54 7.02
C LYS A 34 -2.32 -8.16 7.06
N MET A 35 -3.28 -7.96 6.17
CA MET A 35 -4.15 -6.80 6.18
C MET A 35 -5.31 -7.04 7.15
N ASN A 36 -5.72 -6.00 7.87
CA ASN A 36 -6.92 -6.06 8.70
C ASN A 36 -8.16 -6.02 7.80
N GLU A 37 -9.21 -6.75 8.15
CA GLU A 37 -10.49 -6.68 7.42
C GLU A 37 -11.22 -5.37 7.71
N THR A 38 -11.18 -4.94 8.97
CA THR A 38 -11.75 -3.68 9.43
C THR A 38 -10.70 -2.82 10.10
N CYS A 39 -10.87 -1.50 10.01
CA CYS A 39 -10.00 -0.55 10.69
C CYS A 39 -10.18 -0.69 12.20
N PRO A 40 -9.10 -0.91 13.00
CA PRO A 40 -9.21 -1.09 14.44
C PRO A 40 -9.62 0.18 15.20
N HIS A 41 -9.67 1.34 14.53
CA HIS A 41 -10.07 2.61 15.12
C HIS A 41 -11.50 3.00 14.75
N CYS A 42 -11.80 3.09 13.44
CA CYS A 42 -13.08 3.61 12.98
C CYS A 42 -14.06 2.54 12.46
N GLY A 43 -13.70 1.25 12.57
CA GLY A 43 -14.52 0.13 12.11
C GLY A 43 -14.72 0.05 10.59
N PHE A 44 -14.01 0.87 9.80
CA PHE A 44 -14.16 0.86 8.34
C PHE A 44 -13.70 -0.48 7.75
N HIS A 45 -14.60 -1.17 7.05
CA HIS A 45 -14.26 -2.38 6.31
C HIS A 45 -13.46 -2.00 5.05
N PHE A 46 -12.25 -2.52 4.93
CA PHE A 46 -11.35 -2.12 3.84
C PHE A 46 -11.71 -2.76 2.50
N GLU A 47 -12.35 -3.93 2.52
CA GLU A 47 -12.86 -4.60 1.34
C GLU A 47 -14.28 -4.08 1.07
N ILE A 48 -14.41 -3.13 0.13
CA ILE A 48 -15.69 -2.47 -0.14
C ILE A 48 -16.67 -3.44 -0.81
N GLU A 49 -16.13 -4.28 -1.69
CA GLU A 49 -16.85 -5.31 -2.46
C GLU A 49 -16.05 -6.61 -2.41
N PRO A 50 -16.69 -7.79 -2.44
CA PRO A 50 -15.96 -9.05 -2.45
C PRO A 50 -15.01 -9.12 -3.66
N GLY A 51 -13.72 -9.32 -3.40
CA GLY A 51 -12.70 -9.32 -4.43
C GLY A 51 -12.16 -7.94 -4.80
N TYR A 52 -12.47 -6.87 -4.07
CA TYR A 52 -12.00 -5.51 -4.36
C TYR A 52 -10.48 -5.42 -4.52
N PHE A 53 -9.73 -6.22 -3.74
CA PHE A 53 -8.27 -6.27 -3.82
C PHE A 53 -7.71 -6.94 -5.08
N TYR A 54 -8.52 -7.55 -5.95
CA TYR A 54 -8.06 -7.94 -7.28
C TYR A 54 -7.58 -6.74 -8.08
N VAL A 55 -8.21 -5.57 -7.89
CA VAL A 55 -7.77 -4.33 -8.54
C VAL A 55 -6.37 -3.92 -8.06
N ALA A 56 -6.04 -4.18 -6.78
CA ALA A 56 -4.70 -3.92 -6.25
C ALA A 56 -3.62 -4.80 -6.93
N MET A 57 -3.98 -5.97 -7.47
CA MET A 57 -3.04 -6.79 -8.24
C MET A 57 -2.56 -6.06 -9.50
N PHE A 58 -3.45 -5.38 -10.22
CA PHE A 58 -3.08 -4.59 -11.40
C PHE A 58 -2.21 -3.40 -11.04
N VAL A 59 -2.48 -2.74 -9.90
CA VAL A 59 -1.62 -1.67 -9.38
C VAL A 59 -0.23 -2.21 -9.05
N SER A 60 -0.14 -3.38 -8.40
CA SER A 60 1.13 -4.05 -8.12
C SER A 60 1.90 -4.39 -9.40
N TYR A 61 1.20 -4.84 -10.44
CA TYR A 61 1.81 -5.10 -11.74
C TYR A 61 2.38 -3.82 -12.36
N ALA A 62 1.63 -2.72 -12.38
CA ALA A 62 2.12 -1.44 -12.89
C ALA A 62 3.36 -0.94 -12.12
N LEU A 63 3.36 -1.07 -10.79
CA LEU A 63 4.53 -0.74 -9.94
C LEU A 63 5.74 -1.60 -10.28
N ASN A 64 5.55 -2.92 -10.46
CA ASN A 64 6.64 -3.82 -10.86
C ASN A 64 7.20 -3.46 -12.24
N VAL A 65 6.34 -3.15 -13.23
CA VAL A 65 6.81 -2.73 -14.57
C VAL A 65 7.64 -1.45 -14.46
N ALA A 66 7.16 -0.44 -13.74
CA ALA A 66 7.89 0.81 -13.52
C ALA A 66 9.24 0.57 -12.82
N GLN A 67 9.26 -0.29 -11.80
CA GLN A 67 10.47 -0.71 -11.10
C GLN A 67 11.47 -1.38 -12.05
N MET A 68 11.02 -2.35 -12.87
CA MET A 68 11.88 -3.09 -13.79
C MET A 68 12.50 -2.17 -14.85
N VAL A 69 11.71 -1.25 -15.43
CA VAL A 69 12.22 -0.26 -16.39
C VAL A 69 13.23 0.67 -15.72
N THR A 70 12.92 1.17 -14.53
CA THR A 70 13.83 2.07 -13.79
C THR A 70 15.15 1.40 -13.46
N LEU A 71 15.11 0.14 -13.02
CA LEU A 71 16.31 -0.64 -12.71
C LEU A 71 17.12 -0.99 -13.97
N ALA A 72 16.46 -1.34 -15.08
CA ALA A 72 17.15 -1.63 -16.33
C ALA A 72 17.89 -0.39 -16.85
N VAL A 73 17.20 0.75 -16.91
CA VAL A 73 17.82 2.03 -17.34
C VAL A 73 18.91 2.47 -16.36
N GLY A 74 18.66 2.36 -15.05
CA GLY A 74 19.64 2.69 -14.02
C GLY A 74 20.90 1.82 -14.09
N THR A 75 20.74 0.52 -14.32
CA THR A 75 21.88 -0.42 -14.48
C THR A 75 22.71 -0.07 -15.71
N TYR A 76 22.05 0.28 -16.82
CA TYR A 76 22.73 0.72 -18.04
C TYR A 76 23.56 2.00 -17.80
N ILE A 77 22.96 3.01 -17.16
CA ILE A 77 23.63 4.30 -16.91
C ILE A 77 24.80 4.15 -15.93
N LEU A 78 24.63 3.36 -14.86
CA LEU A 78 25.63 3.25 -13.80
C LEU A 78 26.80 2.33 -14.16
N THR A 79 26.53 1.23 -14.85
CA THR A 79 27.54 0.19 -15.11
C THR A 79 28.06 0.24 -16.54
N GLY A 80 27.29 0.76 -17.51
CA GLY A 80 27.64 0.73 -18.94
C GLY A 80 27.78 -0.68 -19.52
N SER A 81 27.41 -1.71 -18.76
CA SER A 81 27.58 -3.12 -19.13
C SER A 81 26.39 -3.60 -19.96
N GLU A 82 26.68 -4.39 -20.99
CA GLU A 82 25.68 -5.08 -21.82
C GLU A 82 25.45 -6.54 -21.37
N ASN A 83 26.13 -6.98 -20.30
CA ASN A 83 26.04 -8.36 -19.82
C ASN A 83 24.63 -8.66 -19.24
N PRO A 84 23.85 -9.57 -19.86
CA PRO A 84 22.48 -9.85 -19.45
C PRO A 84 22.37 -10.46 -18.04
N TRP A 85 23.41 -11.13 -17.54
CA TRP A 85 23.41 -11.73 -16.21
C TRP A 85 23.38 -10.68 -15.10
N ILE A 86 24.01 -9.53 -15.32
CA ILE A 86 23.99 -8.42 -14.35
C ILE A 86 22.57 -7.86 -14.23
N TYR A 87 21.91 -7.63 -15.36
CA TYR A 87 20.51 -7.19 -15.38
C TYR A 87 19.61 -8.22 -14.71
N ALA A 88 19.75 -9.51 -15.04
CA ALA A 88 18.94 -10.56 -14.43
C ALA A 88 19.12 -10.61 -12.90
N ALA A 89 20.35 -10.57 -12.41
CA ALA A 89 20.66 -10.60 -10.98
C ALA A 89 20.08 -9.38 -10.24
N ILE A 90 20.26 -8.17 -10.78
CA ILE A 90 19.75 -6.94 -10.16
C ILE A 90 18.21 -6.92 -10.20
N LEU A 91 17.61 -7.17 -11.36
CA LEU A 91 16.17 -7.12 -11.53
C LEU A 91 15.47 -8.14 -10.63
N LEU A 92 15.92 -9.41 -10.63
CA LEU A 92 15.35 -10.43 -9.77
C LEU A 92 15.63 -10.17 -8.30
N GLY A 93 16.86 -9.77 -7.95
CA GLY A 93 17.23 -9.47 -6.57
C GLY A 93 16.36 -8.35 -5.98
N VAL A 94 16.23 -7.23 -6.69
CA VAL A 94 15.41 -6.11 -6.23
C VAL A 94 13.92 -6.45 -6.28
N ALA A 95 13.43 -7.19 -7.28
CA ALA A 95 12.03 -7.62 -7.32
C ALA A 95 11.66 -8.50 -6.11
N LEU A 96 12.55 -9.42 -5.69
CA LEU A 96 12.32 -10.25 -4.51
C LEU A 96 12.34 -9.42 -3.21
N ILE A 97 13.29 -8.49 -3.08
CA ILE A 97 13.39 -7.63 -1.90
C ILE A 97 12.18 -6.68 -1.81
N LEU A 98 11.76 -6.07 -2.92
CA LEU A 98 10.64 -5.12 -2.95
C LEU A 98 9.27 -5.79 -3.09
N SER A 99 9.19 -7.12 -3.23
CA SER A 99 7.92 -7.85 -3.31
C SER A 99 6.90 -7.48 -2.20
N PRO A 100 7.25 -7.52 -0.88
CA PRO A 100 6.35 -7.08 0.18
C PRO A 100 6.04 -5.58 0.12
N PHE A 101 6.96 -4.76 -0.39
CA PHE A 101 6.71 -3.35 -0.60
C PHE A 101 5.59 -3.14 -1.64
N ASN A 102 5.73 -3.76 -2.82
CA ASN A 102 4.74 -3.66 -3.91
C ASN A 102 3.37 -4.19 -3.49
N PHE A 103 3.32 -5.30 -2.74
CA PHE A 103 2.06 -5.84 -2.23
C PHE A 103 1.34 -4.87 -1.27
N ARG A 104 2.05 -4.28 -0.31
CA ARG A 104 1.43 -3.35 0.65
C ARG A 104 0.98 -2.06 0.00
N TYR A 105 1.86 -1.45 -0.80
CA TYR A 105 1.58 -0.14 -1.38
C TYR A 105 0.57 -0.20 -2.52
N SER A 106 0.45 -1.32 -3.24
CA SER A 106 -0.61 -1.46 -4.24
C SER A 106 -2.02 -1.33 -3.64
N ARG A 107 -2.25 -1.91 -2.44
CA ARG A 107 -3.52 -1.78 -1.72
C ARG A 107 -3.74 -0.40 -1.12
N VAL A 108 -2.66 0.24 -0.63
CA VAL A 108 -2.72 1.64 -0.17
C VAL A 108 -3.08 2.56 -1.33
N VAL A 109 -2.40 2.43 -2.48
CA VAL A 109 -2.64 3.24 -3.68
C VAL A 109 -4.07 3.09 -4.16
N LEU A 110 -4.57 1.85 -4.22
CA LEU A 110 -5.95 1.56 -4.58
C LEU A 110 -6.91 2.36 -3.70
N LEU A 111 -6.79 2.21 -2.38
CA LEU A 111 -7.71 2.82 -1.43
C LEU A 111 -7.59 4.36 -1.35
N TYR A 112 -6.38 4.92 -1.48
CA TYR A 112 -6.20 6.37 -1.35
C TYR A 112 -6.51 7.16 -2.61
N TRP A 113 -6.30 6.59 -3.80
CA TRP A 113 -6.33 7.34 -5.06
C TRP A 113 -7.27 6.76 -6.12
N LEU A 114 -7.54 5.47 -6.10
CA LEU A 114 -8.35 4.81 -7.13
C LEU A 114 -9.76 4.43 -6.67
N THR A 115 -10.05 4.54 -5.36
CA THR A 115 -11.39 4.31 -4.81
C THR A 115 -12.21 5.60 -4.85
N PRO A 116 -13.22 5.73 -5.73
CA PRO A 116 -14.12 6.88 -5.72
C PRO A 116 -14.98 6.87 -4.45
N GLY A 117 -15.22 8.06 -3.87
CA GLY A 117 -16.08 8.22 -2.70
C GLY A 117 -15.42 7.96 -1.35
N LEU A 118 -14.19 7.45 -1.31
CA LEU A 118 -13.45 7.25 -0.06
C LEU A 118 -12.74 8.53 0.38
N HIS A 119 -13.48 9.39 1.07
CA HIS A 119 -12.96 10.65 1.60
C HIS A 119 -12.59 10.52 3.08
N TYR A 120 -11.68 11.40 3.50
CA TYR A 120 -11.35 11.56 4.92
C TYR A 120 -12.55 12.11 5.68
N ASP A 121 -12.87 11.47 6.79
CA ASP A 121 -13.93 11.89 7.72
C ASP A 121 -13.27 12.26 9.05
N PRO A 122 -13.24 13.56 9.43
CA PRO A 122 -12.58 14.00 10.64
C PRO A 122 -13.23 13.46 11.91
N LYS A 123 -14.55 13.19 11.91
CA LYS A 123 -15.25 12.64 13.08
C LYS A 123 -14.71 11.26 13.46
N ARG A 124 -14.41 10.44 12.44
CA ARG A 124 -13.84 9.09 12.61
C ARG A 124 -12.41 9.06 13.12
N SER A 125 -11.74 10.21 13.15
CA SER A 125 -10.38 10.35 13.67
C SER A 125 -10.34 10.73 15.15
N ALA A 126 -11.49 11.02 15.77
CA ALA A 126 -11.59 11.34 17.18
C ALA A 126 -11.21 10.12 18.04
N PRO A 127 -10.43 10.27 19.13
CA PRO A 127 -9.98 9.16 19.98
C PRO A 127 -11.12 8.38 20.64
N ASP A 128 -12.25 9.07 20.86
CA ASP A 128 -13.48 8.59 21.47
C ASP A 128 -14.53 8.15 20.44
N TYR A 129 -14.16 8.06 19.16
CA TYR A 129 -15.07 7.62 18.11
C TYR A 129 -15.55 6.17 18.33
N ASP A 130 -16.86 6.01 18.51
CA ASP A 130 -17.50 4.70 18.58
C ASP A 130 -18.04 4.28 17.18
N PRO A 131 -17.51 3.20 16.57
CA PRO A 131 -18.00 2.72 15.29
C PRO A 131 -19.45 2.20 15.32
N THR A 132 -20.01 1.88 16.48
CA THR A 132 -21.40 1.43 16.63
C THR A 132 -22.42 2.57 16.64
N HIS A 133 -21.97 3.79 16.98
CA HIS A 133 -22.79 5.00 17.02
C HIS A 133 -22.17 6.16 16.20
N PRO A 134 -22.15 6.06 14.85
CA PRO A 134 -21.41 6.97 13.97
C PRO A 134 -21.95 8.41 13.85
N GLY A 135 -22.84 8.84 14.76
CA GLY A 135 -23.59 10.10 14.66
C GLY A 135 -23.83 10.84 15.98
N VAL A 136 -23.19 10.43 17.08
CA VAL A 136 -23.15 11.17 18.35
C VAL A 136 -21.82 11.91 18.47
#